data_AF-A0A2K9LUQ9-F1
#
_entry.id   AF-A0A2K9LUQ9-F1
#
_cell.length_a   1.000
_cell.length_b   1.000
_cell.length_c   1.000
_cell.angle_alpha   90.00
_cell.angle_beta   90.00
_cell.angle_gamma   90.00
#
_symmetry.space_group_name_H-M   'P 1'
#
loop_
_entity.id
_entity.type
_entity.pdbx_description
1 polymer ?
#
loop_
_entity_poly.entity_id
_entity_poly.type
_entity_poly.pdbx_seq_one_letter_code
_entity_poly.pdbx_strand_id
1 'polypeptide(L)'
;MKRNSIQIIDDGFFLLNENQNFRFDRETSKKILENIQFPIIVLDTEFFNHSHDNGNNDKKLYSDSNKDLVYVIQYSFAKSLKEISNRDNKKAIKSITIKRNFNDKTYDFFDQYSKMIISFLNMCRNKEIRTIVCAGASNDIKIINQWINENKKLFARKTLKMAFYNKETKELNANYFDIYDILEKTFSFSNTTKTGEEFWKRENLPKGKQSDEMIALTGTKKFFDWFEEINQNLLKDEKEDIYTMCCNAYSFFSKDVNAKIDFETYKNMNKNVKRVIDHCYNDVLKVLEFLSFVYEFTHVPYSKNSYIKKY
;
A
#
# COMPACT_ATOMS: atom_id res chain seq x y z
N MET A 1 0.06 -11.52 -12.20
CA MET A 1 -0.87 -12.54 -12.72
C MET A 1 -0.64 -12.68 -14.21
N LYS A 2 -0.52 -13.93 -14.67
CA LYS A 2 -0.30 -14.24 -16.08
C LYS A 2 -1.52 -13.86 -16.92
N ARG A 3 -1.27 -13.25 -18.07
CA ARG A 3 -2.29 -12.88 -19.05
C ARG A 3 -2.69 -14.11 -19.86
N ASN A 4 -3.92 -14.13 -20.36
CA ASN A 4 -4.47 -15.21 -21.18
C ASN A 4 -4.35 -16.63 -20.56
N SER A 5 -4.47 -16.76 -19.24
CA SER A 5 -4.29 -18.05 -18.54
C SER A 5 -5.51 -18.55 -17.79
N ILE A 6 -6.45 -17.67 -17.42
CA ILE A 6 -7.61 -18.01 -16.59
C ILE A 6 -8.73 -18.56 -17.48
N GLN A 7 -9.27 -19.73 -17.15
CA GLN A 7 -10.42 -20.33 -17.82
C GLN A 7 -11.71 -19.97 -17.11
N ILE A 8 -12.77 -19.76 -17.89
CA ILE A 8 -14.12 -19.50 -17.37
C ILE A 8 -14.84 -20.83 -17.30
N ILE A 9 -15.29 -21.21 -16.10
CA ILE A 9 -16.09 -22.41 -15.89
C ILE A 9 -17.58 -22.06 -15.92
N ASP A 10 -17.94 -20.99 -15.22
CA ASP A 10 -19.29 -20.42 -15.18
C ASP A 10 -19.20 -18.93 -14.82
N ASP A 11 -20.33 -18.21 -14.79
CA ASP A 11 -20.35 -16.84 -14.33
C ASP A 11 -19.86 -16.73 -12.87
N GLY A 12 -18.85 -15.88 -12.67
CA GLY A 12 -18.20 -15.73 -11.38
C GLY A 12 -17.36 -16.92 -10.93
N PHE A 13 -17.13 -17.96 -11.75
CA PHE A 13 -16.29 -19.12 -11.41
C PHE A 13 -15.15 -19.34 -12.41
N PHE A 14 -13.92 -19.28 -11.90
CA PHE A 14 -12.70 -19.23 -12.69
C PHE A 14 -11.68 -20.29 -12.27
N LEU A 15 -11.07 -20.93 -13.26
CA LEU A 15 -10.06 -21.97 -13.08
C LEU A 15 -8.69 -21.46 -13.54
N LEU A 16 -7.67 -21.57 -12.68
CA LEU A 16 -6.28 -21.26 -13.02
C LEU A 16 -5.55 -22.50 -13.56
N ASN A 17 -5.72 -23.63 -12.86
CA ASN A 17 -5.19 -24.94 -13.19
C ASN A 17 -6.07 -26.02 -12.50
N GLU A 18 -5.73 -27.29 -12.66
CA GLU A 18 -6.52 -28.41 -12.09
C GLU A 18 -6.70 -28.35 -10.57
N ASN A 19 -5.79 -27.69 -9.86
CA ASN A 19 -5.79 -27.59 -8.41
C ASN A 19 -6.33 -26.24 -7.90
N GLN A 20 -6.21 -25.16 -8.68
CA GLN A 20 -6.48 -23.79 -8.23
C GLN A 20 -7.64 -23.14 -8.96
N ASN A 21 -8.62 -22.67 -8.19
CA ASN A 21 -9.78 -21.95 -8.69
C ASN A 21 -10.22 -20.84 -7.74
N PHE A 22 -10.92 -19.84 -8.28
CA PHE A 22 -11.51 -18.79 -7.47
C PHE A 22 -12.92 -18.44 -7.97
N ARG A 23 -13.74 -17.95 -7.04
CA ARG A 23 -15.02 -17.33 -7.30
C ARG A 23 -14.91 -15.82 -7.11
N PHE A 24 -15.66 -15.07 -7.92
CA PHE A 24 -15.68 -13.62 -7.88
C PHE A 24 -17.10 -13.08 -8.07
N ASP A 25 -17.60 -12.35 -7.07
CA ASP A 25 -18.87 -11.64 -7.13
C ASP A 25 -18.69 -10.26 -7.77
N ARG A 26 -19.02 -10.21 -9.06
CA ARG A 26 -18.91 -9.01 -9.89
C ARG A 26 -19.80 -7.86 -9.39
N GLU A 27 -21.01 -8.14 -8.95
CA GLU A 27 -21.99 -7.11 -8.59
C GLU A 27 -21.67 -6.50 -7.23
N THR A 28 -21.29 -7.31 -6.26
CA THR A 28 -20.79 -6.81 -4.97
C THR A 28 -19.52 -5.99 -5.16
N SER A 29 -18.61 -6.43 -6.03
CA SER A 29 -17.38 -5.69 -6.33
C SER A 29 -17.66 -4.31 -6.94
N LYS A 30 -18.57 -4.20 -7.91
CA LYS A 30 -18.99 -2.90 -8.48
C LYS A 30 -19.49 -1.94 -7.40
N LYS A 31 -20.40 -2.40 -6.53
CA LYS A 31 -20.95 -1.59 -5.43
C LYS A 31 -19.87 -1.11 -4.46
N ILE A 32 -18.90 -1.95 -4.15
CA ILE A 32 -17.78 -1.55 -3.29
C ILE A 32 -16.93 -0.47 -3.98
N LEU A 33 -16.61 -0.65 -5.26
CA LEU A 33 -15.79 0.29 -6.05
C LEU A 33 -16.45 1.66 -6.26
N GLU A 34 -17.79 1.74 -6.27
CA GLU A 34 -18.54 3.01 -6.36
C GLU A 34 -18.24 3.96 -5.18
N ASN A 35 -17.75 3.44 -4.06
CA ASN A 35 -17.34 4.27 -2.92
C ASN A 35 -16.03 5.02 -3.16
N ILE A 36 -15.26 4.66 -4.20
CA ILE A 36 -14.01 5.33 -4.55
C ILE A 36 -14.33 6.63 -5.29
N GLN A 37 -14.05 7.76 -4.66
CA GLN A 37 -14.19 9.07 -5.27
C GLN A 37 -12.88 9.48 -5.96
N PHE A 38 -12.92 9.70 -7.28
CA PHE A 38 -11.74 10.13 -8.05
C PHE A 38 -11.61 11.67 -8.10
N PRO A 39 -10.38 12.21 -8.22
CA PRO A 39 -9.10 11.51 -8.31
C PRO A 39 -8.64 10.91 -6.97
N ILE A 40 -7.89 9.81 -7.04
CA ILE A 40 -7.38 9.11 -5.87
C ILE A 40 -5.86 9.23 -5.76
N ILE A 41 -5.38 8.95 -4.55
CA ILE A 41 -4.00 8.59 -4.28
C ILE A 41 -3.98 7.16 -3.72
N VAL A 42 -3.27 6.26 -4.39
CA VAL A 42 -2.90 4.96 -3.83
C VAL A 42 -1.59 5.18 -3.08
N LEU A 43 -1.50 4.86 -1.80
CA LEU A 43 -0.28 5.07 -1.04
C LEU A 43 -0.01 3.96 -0.03
N ASP A 44 1.25 3.89 0.34
CA ASP A 44 1.78 3.13 1.45
C ASP A 44 2.80 4.02 2.19
N THR A 45 2.95 3.81 3.50
CA THR A 45 3.89 4.58 4.33
C THR A 45 4.74 3.69 5.22
N GLU A 46 5.97 4.13 5.46
CA GLU A 46 6.83 3.52 6.46
C GLU A 46 7.17 4.55 7.53
N PHE A 47 7.08 4.13 8.79
CA PHE A 47 7.17 5.01 9.94
C PHE A 47 8.01 4.43 11.07
N PHE A 48 8.56 5.33 11.88
CA PHE A 48 9.23 5.00 13.12
C PHE A 48 8.27 5.05 14.29
N ASN A 49 8.47 4.15 15.24
CA ASN A 49 7.77 4.11 16.50
C ASN A 49 8.71 3.55 17.58
N HIS A 50 8.22 3.46 18.81
CA HIS A 50 9.03 2.99 19.94
C HIS A 50 9.67 1.61 19.75
N SER A 51 9.06 0.71 18.98
CA SER A 51 9.61 -0.64 18.75
C SER A 51 10.86 -0.64 17.85
N HIS A 52 11.06 0.41 17.05
CA HIS A 52 12.21 0.50 16.16
C HIS A 52 13.47 1.04 16.87
N ASP A 53 13.34 1.52 18.11
CA ASP A 53 14.45 2.04 18.90
C ASP A 53 15.11 0.93 19.73
N ASN A 54 16.27 0.48 19.26
CA ASN A 54 17.06 -0.56 19.94
C ASN A 54 17.86 -0.05 21.15
N GLY A 55 17.62 1.17 21.63
CA GLY A 55 18.21 1.74 22.85
C GLY A 55 19.63 2.27 22.72
N ASN A 56 20.33 1.98 21.62
CA ASN A 56 21.71 2.41 21.36
C ASN A 56 21.80 3.68 20.47
N ASN A 57 20.75 4.50 20.44
CA ASN A 57 20.63 5.62 19.51
C ASN A 57 20.89 6.97 20.19
N ASP A 58 21.61 7.87 19.51
CA ASP A 58 22.04 9.16 20.06
C ASP A 58 20.88 10.10 20.38
N LYS A 59 19.79 10.03 19.61
CA LYS A 59 18.58 10.85 19.80
C LYS A 59 17.34 10.01 19.61
N LYS A 60 16.36 10.18 20.50
CA LYS A 60 15.02 9.63 20.31
C LYS A 60 14.27 10.48 19.30
N LEU A 61 13.72 9.83 18.26
CA LEU A 61 12.93 10.54 17.24
C LEU A 61 11.46 10.62 17.63
N TYR A 62 10.92 9.66 18.37
CA TYR A 62 9.51 9.60 18.76
C TYR A 62 9.26 10.21 20.14
N SER A 63 8.00 10.56 20.41
CA SER A 63 7.51 11.02 21.71
C SER A 63 6.14 10.42 22.02
N ASP A 64 5.65 10.59 23.25
CA ASP A 64 4.28 10.17 23.62
C ASP A 64 3.21 10.88 22.80
N SER A 65 3.50 12.10 22.33
CA SER A 65 2.63 12.87 21.44
C SER A 65 2.78 12.52 19.95
N ASN A 66 3.96 12.05 19.53
CA ASN A 66 4.26 11.66 18.15
C ASN A 66 4.82 10.23 18.13
N LYS A 67 3.90 9.26 18.22
CA LYS A 67 4.23 7.84 18.34
C LYS A 67 4.66 7.21 17.03
N ASP A 68 4.12 7.71 15.91
CA ASP A 68 4.32 7.17 14.57
C ASP A 68 4.82 8.28 13.64
N LEU A 69 6.10 8.20 13.24
CA LEU A 69 6.78 9.22 12.43
C LEU A 69 7.14 8.66 11.07
N VAL A 70 6.33 9.01 10.07
CA VAL A 70 6.57 8.59 8.68
C VAL A 70 7.92 9.14 8.18
N TYR A 71 8.66 8.33 7.45
CA TYR A 71 9.91 8.75 6.81
C TYR A 71 9.98 8.35 5.33
N VAL A 72 9.07 7.49 4.87
CA VAL A 72 8.86 7.16 3.46
C VAL A 72 7.35 7.17 3.17
N ILE A 73 6.99 7.82 2.07
CA ILE A 73 5.66 7.74 1.46
C ILE A 73 5.89 7.30 0.01
N GLN A 74 5.35 6.15 -0.36
CA GLN A 74 5.21 5.76 -1.77
C GLN A 74 3.78 5.98 -2.19
N TYR A 75 3.58 6.55 -3.37
CA TYR A 75 2.24 6.86 -3.81
C TYR A 75 2.10 6.91 -5.33
N SER A 76 0.87 6.77 -5.79
CA SER A 76 0.49 6.87 -7.19
C SER A 76 -0.88 7.53 -7.32
N PHE A 77 -1.00 8.52 -8.21
CA PHE A 77 -2.29 9.17 -8.48
C PHE A 77 -3.08 8.40 -9.52
N ALA A 78 -4.41 8.47 -9.51
CA ALA A 78 -5.22 8.03 -10.64
C ALA A 78 -6.51 8.85 -10.76
N LYS A 79 -7.00 9.05 -11.97
CA LYS A 79 -8.29 9.70 -12.26
C LYS A 79 -9.44 8.71 -12.48
N SER A 80 -9.13 7.43 -12.70
CA SER A 80 -10.12 6.35 -12.80
C SER A 80 -9.45 4.98 -12.65
N LEU A 81 -10.23 3.93 -12.37
CA LEU A 81 -9.74 2.54 -12.42
C LEU A 81 -9.26 2.14 -13.82
N LYS A 82 -9.95 2.62 -14.86
CA LYS A 82 -9.54 2.42 -16.26
C LYS A 82 -8.13 2.95 -16.52
N GLU A 83 -7.75 4.09 -15.94
CA GLU A 83 -6.39 4.62 -16.05
C GLU A 83 -5.36 3.68 -15.41
N ILE A 84 -5.64 3.15 -14.21
CA ILE A 84 -4.76 2.21 -13.50
C ILE A 84 -4.53 0.95 -14.33
N SER A 85 -5.57 0.44 -14.97
CA SER A 85 -5.51 -0.80 -15.76
C SER A 85 -4.73 -0.64 -17.08
N ASN A 86 -4.68 0.56 -17.66
CA ASN A 86 -4.10 0.78 -19.00
C ASN A 86 -2.69 1.40 -19.00
N ARG A 87 -2.20 1.91 -17.86
CA ARG A 87 -0.90 2.59 -17.78
C ARG A 87 0.21 1.67 -17.30
N ASP A 88 1.45 2.15 -17.42
CA ASP A 88 2.62 1.54 -16.78
C ASP A 88 2.66 1.90 -15.29
N ASN A 89 2.09 1.03 -14.44
CA ASN A 89 2.03 1.27 -12.99
C ASN A 89 3.41 1.34 -12.33
N LYS A 90 4.44 0.69 -12.90
CA LYS A 90 5.81 0.76 -12.36
C LYS A 90 6.39 2.16 -12.43
N LYS A 91 6.04 2.93 -13.48
CA LYS A 91 6.51 4.31 -13.66
C LYS A 91 5.62 5.36 -12.99
N ALA A 92 4.42 4.97 -12.56
CA ALA A 92 3.46 5.89 -11.97
C ALA A 92 3.71 6.17 -10.48
N ILE A 93 4.43 5.27 -9.80
CA ILE A 93 4.72 5.39 -8.37
C ILE A 93 5.83 6.42 -8.15
N LYS A 94 5.60 7.32 -7.20
CA LYS A 94 6.50 8.38 -6.77
C LYS A 94 6.75 8.26 -5.28
N SER A 95 7.87 8.85 -4.85
CA SER A 95 8.32 8.78 -3.47
C SER A 95 8.50 10.17 -2.86
N ILE A 96 8.08 10.33 -1.60
CA ILE A 96 8.53 11.42 -0.72
C ILE A 96 9.23 10.76 0.46
N THR A 97 10.47 11.16 0.73
CA THR A 97 11.27 10.57 1.81
C THR A 97 12.03 11.64 2.55
N ILE A 98 12.28 11.40 3.84
CA ILE A 98 13.29 12.16 4.57
C ILE A 98 14.67 11.82 4.03
N LYS A 99 15.53 12.83 3.89
CA LYS A 99 16.89 12.68 3.36
C LYS A 99 17.91 13.14 4.37
N ARG A 100 19.01 12.40 4.47
CA ARG A 100 20.20 12.75 5.26
C ARG A 100 21.44 12.60 4.38
N ASN A 101 22.14 13.70 4.14
CA ASN A 101 23.37 13.70 3.37
C ASN A 101 24.56 13.22 4.21
N PHE A 102 25.65 12.83 3.54
CA PHE A 102 26.87 12.36 4.21
C PHE A 102 27.46 13.46 5.11
N ASN A 103 27.57 13.17 6.41
CA ASN A 103 28.08 14.09 7.44
C ASN A 103 27.47 15.50 7.39
N ASP A 104 26.18 15.58 7.09
CA ASP A 104 25.42 16.83 7.06
C ASP A 104 25.21 17.39 8.47
N LYS A 105 25.95 18.46 8.79
CA LYS A 105 25.87 19.15 10.08
C LYS A 105 24.56 19.93 10.27
N THR A 106 23.84 20.19 9.19
CA THR A 106 22.58 20.96 9.19
C THR A 106 21.35 20.07 9.18
N TYR A 107 21.54 18.75 9.21
CA TYR A 107 20.45 17.79 9.20
C TYR A 107 19.56 17.91 10.45
N ASP A 108 18.27 18.07 10.22
CA ASP A 108 17.22 18.04 11.24
C ASP A 108 16.07 17.17 10.75
N PHE A 109 15.83 16.05 11.44
CA PHE A 109 14.78 15.11 11.10
C PHE A 109 13.39 15.76 11.14
N PHE A 110 13.10 16.57 12.16
CA PHE A 110 11.77 17.14 12.37
C PHE A 110 11.46 18.26 11.37
N ASP A 111 12.47 19.04 10.97
CA ASP A 111 12.33 19.99 9.87
C ASP A 111 12.03 19.27 8.54
N GLN A 112 12.76 18.20 8.23
CA GLN A 112 12.49 17.37 7.05
C GLN A 112 11.10 16.72 7.09
N TYR A 113 10.70 16.22 8.26
CA TYR A 113 9.38 15.62 8.48
C TYR A 113 8.25 16.64 8.26
N SER A 114 8.37 17.85 8.82
CA SER A 114 7.41 18.93 8.61
C SER A 114 7.29 19.30 7.13
N LYS A 115 8.42 19.43 6.42
CA LYS A 115 8.45 19.70 4.97
C LYS A 115 7.77 18.59 4.17
N MET A 116 7.99 17.32 4.54
CA MET A 116 7.34 16.18 3.91
C MET A 116 5.81 16.25 4.07
N ILE A 117 5.31 16.48 5.29
CA ILE A 117 3.86 16.59 5.57
C ILE A 117 3.24 17.70 4.73
N ILE A 118 3.85 18.90 4.76
CA ILE A 118 3.35 20.06 4.02
C ILE A 118 3.34 19.77 2.51
N SER A 119 4.38 19.13 1.99
CA SER A 119 4.47 18.72 0.58
C SER A 119 3.34 17.76 0.21
N PHE A 120 3.15 16.69 1.00
CA PHE A 120 2.10 15.70 0.80
C PHE A 120 0.70 16.33 0.80
N LEU A 121 0.37 17.14 1.82
CA LEU A 121 -0.93 17.77 1.95
C LEU A 121 -1.21 18.78 0.82
N ASN A 122 -0.21 19.59 0.44
CA ASN A 122 -0.35 20.52 -0.69
C ASN A 122 -0.55 19.76 -2.00
N MET A 123 0.17 18.66 -2.19
CA MET A 123 0.03 17.81 -3.37
C MET A 123 -1.38 17.23 -3.47
N CYS A 124 -1.92 16.66 -2.39
CA CYS A 124 -3.28 16.15 -2.32
C CYS A 124 -4.33 17.26 -2.59
N ARG A 125 -4.14 18.45 -2.00
CA ARG A 125 -5.00 19.63 -2.23
C ARG A 125 -4.96 20.10 -3.69
N ASN A 126 -3.77 20.17 -4.28
CA ASN A 126 -3.57 20.69 -5.63
C ASN A 126 -4.09 19.72 -6.70
N LYS A 127 -3.94 18.40 -6.46
CA LYS A 127 -4.51 17.35 -7.32
C LYS A 127 -5.97 17.05 -7.04
N GLU A 128 -6.57 17.72 -6.05
CA GLU A 128 -7.98 17.57 -5.66
C GLU A 128 -8.35 16.12 -5.31
N ILE A 129 -7.42 15.42 -4.67
CA ILE A 129 -7.61 14.04 -4.24
C ILE A 129 -8.84 13.95 -3.34
N ARG A 130 -9.69 12.96 -3.60
CA ARG A 130 -10.95 12.72 -2.87
C ARG A 130 -10.96 11.44 -2.06
N THR A 131 -10.14 10.47 -2.42
CA THR A 131 -10.01 9.20 -1.67
C THR A 131 -8.55 8.79 -1.60
N ILE A 132 -8.14 8.34 -0.42
CA ILE A 132 -6.87 7.65 -0.18
C ILE A 132 -7.14 6.15 -0.24
N VAL A 133 -6.40 5.44 -1.10
CA VAL A 133 -6.51 4.00 -1.27
C VAL A 133 -5.26 3.32 -0.71
N CYS A 134 -5.45 2.31 0.13
CA CYS A 134 -4.39 1.59 0.83
C CYS A 134 -4.80 0.14 1.08
N ALA A 135 -3.86 -0.67 1.60
CA ALA A 135 -4.09 -2.06 1.99
C ALA A 135 -3.80 -2.21 3.49
N GLY A 136 -4.83 -2.27 4.32
CA GLY A 136 -4.66 -2.29 5.78
C GLY A 136 -4.46 -0.88 6.36
N ALA A 137 -5.49 -0.04 6.27
CA ALA A 137 -5.41 1.41 6.48
C ALA A 137 -5.21 1.90 7.92
N SER A 138 -5.18 1.01 8.92
CA SER A 138 -5.44 1.38 10.33
C SER A 138 -4.47 2.42 10.93
N ASN A 139 -3.18 2.36 10.57
CA ASN A 139 -2.17 3.30 11.05
C ASN A 139 -2.11 4.57 10.18
N ASP A 140 -2.12 4.41 8.85
CA ASP A 140 -2.10 5.54 7.91
C ASP A 140 -3.28 6.49 8.14
N ILE A 141 -4.47 5.96 8.42
CA ILE A 141 -5.66 6.76 8.76
C ILE A 141 -5.37 7.70 9.93
N LYS A 142 -4.81 7.17 11.02
CA LYS A 142 -4.53 7.95 12.24
C LYS A 142 -3.50 9.04 11.95
N ILE A 143 -2.39 8.66 11.32
CA ILE A 143 -1.27 9.55 11.01
C ILE A 143 -1.72 10.70 10.10
N ILE A 144 -2.39 10.40 9.01
CA ILE A 144 -2.80 11.43 8.04
C ILE A 144 -3.93 12.29 8.61
N ASN A 145 -4.86 11.75 9.40
CA ASN A 145 -5.87 12.56 10.10
C ASN A 145 -5.19 13.55 11.05
N GLN A 146 -4.18 13.11 11.81
CA GLN A 146 -3.37 14.00 12.65
C GLN A 146 -2.74 15.11 11.80
N TRP A 147 -2.06 14.77 10.69
CA TRP A 147 -1.45 15.75 9.80
C TRP A 147 -2.43 16.79 9.27
N ILE A 148 -3.62 16.36 8.85
CA ILE A 148 -4.68 17.25 8.37
C ILE A 148 -5.11 18.21 9.48
N ASN A 149 -5.30 17.71 10.70
CA ASN A 149 -5.79 18.52 11.81
C ASN A 149 -4.74 19.53 12.31
N GLU A 150 -3.46 19.15 12.36
CA GLU A 150 -2.36 20.05 12.72
C GLU A 150 -2.10 21.13 11.66
N ASN A 151 -2.46 20.86 10.40
CA ASN A 151 -2.19 21.74 9.26
C ASN A 151 -3.45 22.38 8.66
N LYS A 152 -4.55 22.49 9.41
CA LYS A 152 -5.83 23.10 8.96
C LYS A 152 -5.65 24.44 8.23
N LYS A 153 -4.69 25.26 8.67
CA LYS A 153 -4.34 26.56 8.06
C LYS A 153 -3.98 26.45 6.58
N LEU A 154 -3.43 25.33 6.12
CA LEU A 154 -3.11 25.09 4.70
C LEU A 154 -4.37 25.05 3.82
N PHE A 155 -5.55 24.80 4.40
CA PHE A 155 -6.79 24.56 3.66
C PHE A 155 -7.80 25.72 3.75
N ALA A 156 -7.42 26.84 4.37
CA ALA A 156 -8.30 27.99 4.57
C ALA A 156 -8.79 28.61 3.24
N ARG A 157 -7.94 28.64 2.21
CA ARG A 157 -8.27 29.21 0.89
C ARG A 157 -8.76 28.18 -0.13
N LYS A 158 -8.23 26.96 -0.07
CA LYS A 158 -8.63 25.83 -0.92
C LYS A 158 -8.78 24.60 -0.05
N THR A 159 -9.99 24.05 0.00
CA THR A 159 -10.29 22.90 0.85
C THR A 159 -9.59 21.64 0.36
N LEU A 160 -9.23 20.77 1.30
CA LEU A 160 -8.72 19.44 1.00
C LEU A 160 -9.90 18.51 0.71
N LYS A 161 -10.09 18.13 -0.56
CA LYS A 161 -11.29 17.40 -1.02
C LYS A 161 -11.47 16.01 -0.42
N MET A 162 -10.37 15.36 -0.03
CA MET A 162 -10.41 14.08 0.67
C MET A 162 -10.77 14.21 2.15
N ALA A 163 -10.81 15.41 2.73
CA ALA A 163 -11.13 15.60 4.15
C ALA A 163 -12.61 15.96 4.36
N PHE A 164 -13.23 15.36 5.36
CA PHE A 164 -14.58 15.66 5.82
C PHE A 164 -14.60 15.87 7.34
N TYR A 165 -15.54 16.67 7.83
CA TYR A 165 -15.66 16.93 9.26
C TYR A 165 -16.48 15.83 9.94
N ASN A 166 -15.88 15.15 10.91
CA ASN A 166 -16.57 14.20 11.77
C ASN A 166 -17.21 14.97 12.94
N LYS A 167 -18.55 14.90 13.04
CA LYS A 167 -19.31 15.62 14.07
C LYS A 167 -19.12 15.05 15.48
N GLU A 168 -18.85 13.75 15.59
CA GLU A 168 -18.68 13.05 16.87
C GLU A 168 -17.32 13.38 17.49
N THR A 169 -16.24 13.25 16.72
CA THR A 169 -14.88 13.55 17.20
C THR A 169 -14.53 15.03 17.14
N LYS A 170 -15.31 15.84 16.39
CA LYS A 170 -15.05 17.26 16.08
C LYS A 170 -13.73 17.50 15.33
N GLU A 171 -13.27 16.49 14.58
CA GLU A 171 -12.02 16.52 13.82
C GLU A 171 -12.27 16.35 12.32
N LEU A 172 -11.27 16.72 11.51
CA LEU A 172 -11.25 16.38 10.09
C LEU A 172 -10.72 14.96 9.91
N ASN A 173 -11.48 14.12 9.23
CA ASN A 173 -11.07 12.79 8.82
C ASN A 173 -10.84 12.79 7.31
N ALA A 174 -9.83 12.04 6.86
CA ALA A 174 -9.70 11.73 5.44
C ALA A 174 -10.63 10.59 5.03
N ASN A 175 -11.04 10.63 3.75
CA ASN A 175 -11.81 9.59 3.10
C ASN A 175 -10.86 8.49 2.61
N TYR A 176 -11.06 7.28 3.10
CA TYR A 176 -10.23 6.12 2.80
C TYR A 176 -11.02 5.02 2.13
N PHE A 177 -10.29 4.22 1.38
CA PHE A 177 -10.77 2.97 0.83
C PHE A 177 -9.70 1.89 1.04
N ASP A 178 -10.05 0.87 1.81
CA ASP A 178 -9.18 -0.29 2.04
C ASP A 178 -9.50 -1.37 1.01
N ILE A 179 -8.50 -1.78 0.24
CA ILE A 179 -8.72 -2.78 -0.82
C ILE A 179 -9.04 -4.18 -0.26
N TYR A 180 -8.79 -4.44 1.02
CA TYR A 180 -9.16 -5.70 1.67
C TYR A 180 -10.66 -5.90 1.73
N ASP A 181 -11.46 -4.84 1.73
CA ASP A 181 -12.91 -4.95 1.62
C ASP A 181 -13.32 -5.68 0.33
N ILE A 182 -12.65 -5.40 -0.80
CA ILE A 182 -12.90 -6.12 -2.04
C ILE A 182 -12.45 -7.57 -1.90
N LEU A 183 -11.23 -7.78 -1.43
CA LEU A 183 -10.61 -9.11 -1.37
C LEU A 183 -11.45 -10.08 -0.51
N GLU A 184 -11.89 -9.64 0.67
CA GLU A 184 -12.62 -10.47 1.63
C GLU A 184 -14.09 -10.67 1.25
N LYS A 185 -14.73 -9.66 0.65
CA LYS A 185 -16.18 -9.70 0.38
C LYS A 185 -16.53 -10.23 -1.01
N THR A 186 -15.62 -10.11 -1.97
CA THR A 186 -15.92 -10.41 -3.39
C THR A 186 -15.23 -11.66 -3.90
N PHE A 187 -14.12 -12.09 -3.31
CA PHE A 187 -13.40 -13.27 -3.73
C PHE A 187 -13.60 -14.47 -2.80
N SER A 188 -13.45 -15.66 -3.34
CA SER A 188 -13.26 -16.90 -2.59
C SER A 188 -12.32 -17.81 -3.37
N PHE A 189 -11.37 -18.44 -2.70
CA PHE A 189 -10.27 -19.18 -3.34
C PHE A 189 -10.27 -20.63 -2.88
N SER A 190 -9.81 -21.55 -3.73
CA SER A 190 -9.48 -22.91 -3.27
C SER A 190 -8.27 -22.85 -2.32
N ASN A 191 -8.22 -23.73 -1.32
CA ASN A 191 -7.09 -23.76 -0.36
C ASN A 191 -5.93 -24.64 -0.85
N THR A 192 -5.51 -24.42 -2.09
CA THR A 192 -4.57 -25.27 -2.80
C THR A 192 -3.54 -24.43 -3.55
N THR A 193 -2.29 -24.88 -3.55
CA THR A 193 -1.22 -24.37 -4.41
C THR A 193 -1.39 -24.93 -5.83
N LYS A 194 -0.52 -24.50 -6.76
CA LYS A 194 -0.50 -25.05 -8.13
C LYS A 194 -0.24 -26.56 -8.17
N THR A 195 0.44 -27.10 -7.16
CA THR A 195 0.79 -28.53 -7.05
C THR A 195 -0.29 -29.35 -6.33
N GLY A 196 -1.35 -28.70 -5.84
CA GLY A 196 -2.43 -29.36 -5.09
C GLY A 196 -2.15 -29.49 -3.59
N GLU A 197 -1.01 -29.00 -3.10
CA GLU A 197 -0.70 -28.93 -1.67
C GLU A 197 -1.56 -27.87 -0.98
N GLU A 198 -1.75 -27.98 0.34
CA GLU A 198 -2.51 -26.99 1.11
C GLU A 198 -1.80 -25.63 1.06
N PHE A 199 -2.48 -24.60 0.56
CA PHE A 199 -1.90 -23.25 0.45
C PHE A 199 -1.61 -22.63 1.82
N TRP A 200 -2.54 -22.82 2.76
CA TRP A 200 -2.37 -22.40 4.14
C TRP A 200 -3.23 -23.26 5.06
N LYS A 201 -2.82 -23.45 6.31
CA LYS A 201 -3.63 -24.17 7.30
C LYS A 201 -5.02 -23.57 7.38
N ARG A 202 -6.05 -24.36 7.04
CA ARG A 202 -7.45 -23.90 6.95
C ARG A 202 -7.96 -23.21 8.21
N GLU A 203 -7.55 -23.66 9.39
CA GLU A 203 -7.90 -23.09 10.70
C GLU A 203 -7.47 -21.62 10.88
N ASN A 204 -6.47 -21.17 10.11
CA ASN A 204 -5.92 -19.81 10.16
C ASN A 204 -6.47 -18.89 9.06
N LEU A 205 -7.50 -19.35 8.32
CA LEU A 205 -8.12 -18.59 7.25
C LEU A 205 -9.63 -18.47 7.46
N PRO A 206 -10.23 -17.30 7.22
CA PRO A 206 -11.67 -17.18 7.17
C PRO A 206 -12.25 -17.97 5.98
N LYS A 207 -13.50 -18.37 6.11
CA LYS A 207 -14.26 -18.96 4.99
C LYS A 207 -14.51 -17.93 3.90
N GLY A 208 -14.51 -18.38 2.65
CA GLY A 208 -14.91 -17.59 1.49
C GLY A 208 -16.39 -17.19 1.56
N LYS A 209 -16.73 -16.00 1.09
CA LYS A 209 -18.12 -15.52 1.05
C LYS A 209 -18.97 -16.17 -0.04
N GLN A 210 -18.33 -16.73 -1.07
CA GLN A 210 -19.01 -17.32 -2.23
C GLN A 210 -19.17 -18.84 -2.12
N SER A 211 -18.51 -19.48 -1.15
CA SER A 211 -18.66 -20.90 -0.80
C SER A 211 -17.99 -21.19 0.54
N ASP A 212 -18.68 -21.94 1.41
CA ASP A 212 -18.15 -22.40 2.71
C ASP A 212 -16.96 -23.37 2.59
N GLU A 213 -16.81 -24.00 1.42
CA GLU A 213 -15.70 -24.92 1.14
C GLU A 213 -14.42 -24.17 0.73
N MET A 214 -14.54 -22.90 0.37
CA MET A 214 -13.44 -22.04 -0.08
C MET A 214 -12.91 -21.16 1.07
N ILE A 215 -11.75 -20.56 0.84
CA ILE A 215 -11.10 -19.64 1.77
C ILE A 215 -11.22 -18.19 1.31
N ALA A 216 -11.23 -17.26 2.25
CA ALA A 216 -10.98 -15.85 2.00
C ALA A 216 -9.49 -15.53 2.25
N LEU A 217 -8.89 -14.75 1.36
CA LEU A 217 -7.54 -14.23 1.56
C LEU A 217 -7.66 -12.85 2.22
N THR A 218 -6.95 -12.63 3.33
CA THR A 218 -7.08 -11.42 4.16
C THR A 218 -5.93 -10.43 3.95
N GLY A 219 -5.28 -10.47 2.78
CA GLY A 219 -4.10 -9.67 2.52
C GLY A 219 -3.61 -9.75 1.08
N THR A 220 -3.02 -8.67 0.58
CA THR A 220 -2.48 -8.61 -0.80
C THR A 220 -1.37 -9.61 -0.98
N LYS A 221 -0.48 -9.75 0.00
CA LYS A 221 0.59 -10.76 -0.03
C LYS A 221 0.04 -12.16 -0.30
N LYS A 222 -0.94 -12.61 0.51
CA LYS A 222 -1.58 -13.92 0.31
C LYS A 222 -2.29 -14.04 -1.04
N PHE A 223 -2.97 -12.98 -1.51
CA PHE A 223 -3.56 -12.94 -2.85
C PHE A 223 -2.51 -13.19 -3.93
N PHE A 224 -1.40 -12.46 -3.88
CA PHE A 224 -0.31 -12.54 -4.84
C PHE A 224 0.41 -13.89 -4.78
N ASP A 225 0.65 -14.41 -3.58
CA ASP A 225 1.24 -15.74 -3.35
C ASP A 225 0.34 -16.84 -3.91
N TRP A 226 -0.99 -16.77 -3.69
CA TRP A 226 -1.94 -17.76 -4.19
C TRP A 226 -1.93 -17.89 -5.72
N PHE A 227 -1.72 -16.78 -6.43
CA PHE A 227 -1.65 -16.78 -7.88
C PHE A 227 -0.35 -17.37 -8.46
N GLU A 228 0.65 -17.74 -7.64
CA GLU A 228 1.94 -18.45 -7.87
C GLU A 228 2.72 -18.28 -9.21
N GLU A 229 2.29 -17.35 -10.06
CA GLU A 229 2.94 -16.85 -11.26
C GLU A 229 2.68 -15.33 -11.31
N ILE A 230 3.10 -14.64 -10.25
CA ILE A 230 3.47 -13.24 -10.42
C ILE A 230 4.65 -13.25 -11.38
N ASN A 231 4.60 -12.36 -12.37
CA ASN A 231 5.72 -12.13 -13.28
C ASN A 231 6.96 -11.93 -12.39
N GLN A 232 7.95 -12.83 -12.43
CA GLN A 232 9.08 -12.86 -11.47
C GLN A 232 9.85 -11.52 -11.43
N ASN A 233 9.66 -10.68 -12.45
CA ASN A 233 10.25 -9.36 -12.61
C ASN A 233 9.29 -8.18 -12.30
N LEU A 234 8.14 -8.42 -11.66
CA LEU A 234 7.17 -7.36 -11.35
C LEU A 234 7.62 -6.52 -10.16
N LEU A 235 7.94 -7.18 -9.06
CA LEU A 235 8.31 -6.59 -7.78
C LEU A 235 9.83 -6.50 -7.66
N LYS A 236 10.31 -5.60 -6.81
CA LYS A 236 11.73 -5.52 -6.43
C LYS A 236 12.05 -6.59 -5.40
N ASP A 237 13.28 -7.10 -5.39
CA ASP A 237 13.70 -8.15 -4.46
C ASP A 237 13.71 -7.68 -3.00
N GLU A 238 13.01 -8.41 -2.14
CA GLU A 238 12.99 -8.21 -0.69
C GLU A 238 13.58 -9.44 0.00
N LYS A 239 14.75 -9.28 0.62
CA LYS A 239 15.48 -10.38 1.30
C LYS A 239 15.43 -10.32 2.83
N GLU A 240 15.06 -9.17 3.38
CA GLU A 240 15.01 -8.93 4.83
C GLU A 240 13.60 -8.53 5.21
N ASP A 241 13.22 -8.79 6.46
CA ASP A 241 11.94 -8.36 6.98
C ASP A 241 11.91 -6.83 7.18
N ILE A 242 10.72 -6.25 7.04
CA ILE A 242 10.54 -4.79 7.11
C ILE A 242 10.89 -4.21 8.47
N TYR A 243 10.65 -4.94 9.56
CA TYR A 243 10.97 -4.46 10.91
C TYR A 243 12.48 -4.26 11.08
N THR A 244 13.30 -5.24 10.67
CA THR A 244 14.76 -5.10 10.68
C THR A 244 15.22 -3.93 9.82
N MET A 245 14.62 -3.74 8.64
CA MET A 245 14.94 -2.61 7.77
C MET A 245 14.60 -1.25 8.43
N CYS A 246 13.46 -1.16 9.13
CA CYS A 246 13.03 0.02 9.87
C CYS A 246 13.92 0.31 11.09
N CYS A 247 14.34 -0.69 11.86
CA CYS A 247 15.32 -0.50 12.94
C CYS A 247 16.64 0.09 12.41
N ASN A 248 17.14 -0.44 11.28
CA ASN A 248 18.35 0.05 10.65
C ASN A 248 18.20 1.49 10.14
N ALA A 249 17.05 1.82 9.55
CA ALA A 249 16.73 3.16 9.11
C ALA A 249 16.61 4.13 10.30
N TYR A 250 15.99 3.70 11.41
CA TYR A 250 15.88 4.47 12.64
C TYR A 250 17.27 4.87 13.16
N SER A 251 18.18 3.90 13.29
CA SER A 251 19.57 4.16 13.72
C SER A 251 20.31 5.11 12.80
N PHE A 252 20.00 5.13 11.50
CA PHE A 252 20.59 6.10 10.59
C PHE A 252 20.03 7.51 10.79
N PHE A 253 18.72 7.68 10.97
CA PHE A 253 18.12 9.01 11.12
C PHE A 253 18.26 9.60 12.53
N SER A 254 18.46 8.77 13.55
CA SER A 254 18.64 9.17 14.95
C SER A 254 20.08 9.56 15.32
N LYS A 255 21.07 9.16 14.51
CA LYS A 255 22.50 9.39 14.78
C LYS A 255 22.83 10.87 14.91
N ASP A 256 23.69 11.25 15.86
CA ASP A 256 24.04 12.65 16.09
C ASP A 256 24.71 13.28 14.86
N VAL A 257 24.46 14.57 14.62
CA VAL A 257 25.01 15.30 13.47
C VAL A 257 26.52 15.55 13.61
N ASN A 258 27.05 15.48 14.83
CA ASN A 258 28.48 15.61 15.13
C ASN A 258 29.20 14.25 15.11
N ALA A 259 28.47 13.14 15.14
CA ALA A 259 29.06 11.81 15.02
C ALA A 259 29.58 11.61 13.59
N LYS A 260 30.91 11.45 13.44
CA LYS A 260 31.51 11.15 12.14
C LYS A 260 31.07 9.75 11.69
N ILE A 261 30.47 9.68 10.52
CA ILE A 261 30.19 8.43 9.82
C ILE A 261 31.24 8.32 8.71
N ASP A 262 31.92 7.19 8.59
CA ASP A 262 32.74 6.92 7.41
C ASP A 262 31.84 6.66 6.18
N PHE A 263 32.39 6.84 4.99
CA PHE A 263 31.60 6.82 3.76
C PHE A 263 30.99 5.43 3.46
N GLU A 264 31.68 4.34 3.78
CA GLU A 264 31.16 2.98 3.54
C GLU A 264 30.01 2.65 4.50
N THR A 265 30.14 3.02 5.78
CA THR A 265 29.03 2.91 6.74
C THR A 265 27.83 3.75 6.30
N TYR A 266 28.05 4.99 5.85
CA TYR A 266 26.97 5.84 5.31
C TYR A 266 26.27 5.19 4.11
N LYS A 267 27.05 4.65 3.16
CA LYS A 267 26.52 3.99 1.96
C LYS A 267 25.68 2.76 2.32
N ASN A 268 26.13 1.97 3.30
CA ASN A 268 25.38 0.81 3.80
C ASN A 268 24.08 1.22 4.51
N MET A 269 24.12 2.23 5.37
CA MET A 269 22.93 2.78 6.03
C MET A 269 21.91 3.33 5.02
N ASN A 270 22.38 4.08 4.02
CA ASN A 270 21.52 4.62 2.96
C ASN A 270 20.96 3.51 2.06
N LYS A 271 21.70 2.42 1.83
CA LYS A 271 21.19 1.23 1.15
C LYS A 271 20.02 0.61 1.91
N ASN A 272 20.05 0.58 3.24
CA ASN A 272 18.91 0.08 4.04
C ASN A 272 17.67 0.95 3.87
N VAL A 273 17.82 2.28 3.86
CA VAL A 273 16.70 3.20 3.56
C VAL A 273 16.13 2.95 2.16
N LYS A 274 16.99 2.71 1.14
CA LYS A 274 16.51 2.36 -0.20
C LYS A 274 15.72 1.06 -0.25
N ARG A 275 16.05 0.08 0.58
CA ARG A 275 15.30 -1.19 0.65
C ARG A 275 13.91 -1.00 1.26
N VAL A 276 13.78 -0.15 2.28
CA VAL A 276 12.46 0.28 2.80
C VAL A 276 11.65 0.97 1.70
N ILE A 277 12.28 1.90 0.97
CA ILE A 277 11.65 2.59 -0.17
C ILE A 277 11.16 1.59 -1.22
N ASP A 278 11.92 0.52 -1.47
CA ASP A 278 11.57 -0.53 -2.42
C ASP A 278 10.43 -1.43 -1.91
N HIS A 279 10.39 -1.74 -0.61
CA HIS A 279 9.29 -2.49 0.03
C HIS A 279 7.96 -1.72 -0.07
N CYS A 280 7.96 -0.48 0.40
CA CYS A 280 6.81 0.42 0.33
C CYS A 280 6.35 0.63 -1.14
N TYR A 281 7.29 0.65 -2.09
CA TYR A 281 6.98 0.73 -3.52
C TYR A 281 6.27 -0.53 -4.01
N ASN A 282 6.74 -1.70 -3.58
CA ASN A 282 6.13 -2.98 -3.95
C ASN A 282 4.71 -3.08 -3.41
N ASP A 283 4.43 -2.57 -2.22
CA ASP A 283 3.08 -2.59 -1.64
C ASP A 283 2.11 -1.67 -2.40
N VAL A 284 2.52 -0.46 -2.78
CA VAL A 284 1.74 0.38 -3.70
C VAL A 284 1.53 -0.32 -5.05
N LEU A 285 2.55 -0.98 -5.60
CA LEU A 285 2.45 -1.69 -6.87
C LEU A 285 1.47 -2.86 -6.78
N LYS A 286 1.50 -3.65 -5.70
CA LYS A 286 0.54 -4.72 -5.42
C LYS A 286 -0.89 -4.19 -5.39
N VAL A 287 -1.13 -3.05 -4.74
CA VAL A 287 -2.46 -2.41 -4.72
C VAL A 287 -2.90 -2.00 -6.13
N LEU A 288 -2.03 -1.35 -6.91
CA LEU A 288 -2.34 -0.93 -8.28
C LEU A 288 -2.67 -2.13 -9.20
N GLU A 289 -1.89 -3.20 -9.10
CA GLU A 289 -2.10 -4.41 -9.89
C GLU A 289 -3.37 -5.17 -9.46
N PHE A 290 -3.68 -5.18 -8.16
CA PHE A 290 -4.95 -5.71 -7.66
C PHE A 290 -6.15 -4.90 -8.19
N LEU A 291 -6.10 -3.57 -8.12
CA LEU A 291 -7.17 -2.72 -8.67
C LEU A 291 -7.32 -2.87 -10.18
N SER A 292 -6.22 -3.04 -10.91
CA SER A 292 -6.23 -3.35 -12.35
C SER A 292 -6.93 -4.69 -12.62
N PHE A 293 -6.62 -5.71 -11.84
CA PHE A 293 -7.25 -7.02 -11.95
C PHE A 293 -8.75 -6.95 -11.65
N VAL A 294 -9.14 -6.31 -10.56
CA VAL A 294 -10.55 -6.13 -10.22
C VAL A 294 -11.28 -5.36 -11.32
N TYR A 295 -10.68 -4.31 -11.89
CA TYR A 295 -11.27 -3.57 -13.00
C TYR A 295 -11.57 -4.46 -14.22
N GLU A 296 -10.65 -5.35 -14.58
CA GLU A 296 -10.80 -6.29 -15.70
C GLU A 296 -11.97 -7.26 -15.47
N PHE A 297 -12.15 -7.77 -14.26
CA PHE A 297 -13.24 -8.69 -13.92
C PHE A 297 -14.58 -7.99 -13.67
N THR A 298 -14.59 -6.68 -13.44
CA THR A 298 -15.82 -5.91 -13.17
C THR A 298 -16.37 -5.18 -14.38
N HIS A 299 -15.49 -4.56 -15.18
CA HIS A 299 -15.88 -3.59 -16.22
C HIS A 299 -15.56 -4.05 -17.65
N VAL A 300 -14.68 -5.04 -17.82
CA VAL A 300 -14.28 -5.52 -19.14
C VAL A 300 -15.05 -6.81 -19.47
N PRO A 301 -15.71 -6.91 -20.65
CA PRO A 301 -16.29 -8.17 -21.10
C PRO A 301 -15.23 -9.27 -21.15
N TYR A 302 -15.56 -10.50 -20.76
CA TYR A 302 -14.60 -11.61 -20.73
C TYR A 302 -13.89 -11.85 -22.07
N SER A 303 -14.55 -11.61 -23.21
CA SER A 303 -13.93 -11.68 -24.54
C SER A 303 -12.81 -10.68 -24.79
N LYS A 304 -12.76 -9.58 -24.01
CA LYS A 304 -11.74 -8.53 -24.07
C LYS A 304 -10.82 -8.51 -22.84
N ASN A 305 -11.12 -9.29 -21.81
CA ASN A 305 -10.38 -9.31 -20.56
C ASN A 305 -8.97 -9.86 -20.78
N SER A 306 -7.96 -9.18 -20.25
CA SER A 306 -6.55 -9.52 -20.52
C SER A 306 -6.04 -10.79 -19.80
N TYR A 307 -6.75 -11.27 -18.78
CA TYR A 307 -6.37 -12.46 -18.01
C TYR A 307 -7.06 -13.75 -18.51
N ILE A 308 -8.20 -13.62 -19.20
CA ILE A 308 -8.97 -14.75 -19.71
C ILE A 308 -8.28 -15.40 -20.90
N LYS A 309 -8.19 -16.75 -20.88
CA LYS A 309 -7.65 -17.55 -21.98
C LYS A 309 -8.51 -17.38 -23.24
N LYS A 310 -7.87 -17.04 -24.35
CA LYS A 310 -8.52 -16.87 -25.65
C LYS A 310 -8.48 -18.19 -26.42
N TYR A 311 -9.59 -18.57 -27.02
CA TYR A 311 -9.74 -19.76 -27.88
C TYR A 311 -9.69 -19.38 -29.35
#